data_AF-S8AST4-F1
#
_entry.id   AF-S8AST4-F1
#
_cell.length_a   1.000
_cell.length_b   1.000
_cell.length_c   1.000
_cell.angle_alpha   90.00
_cell.angle_beta   90.00
_cell.angle_gamma   90.00
#
_symmetry.space_group_name_H-M   'P 1'
#
loop_
_entity.id
_entity.type
_entity.pdbx_description
1 polymer ?
#
loop_
_entity_poly.entity_id
_entity_poly.type
_entity_poly.pdbx_seq_one_letter_code
_entity_poly.pdbx_strand_id
1 'polypeptide(L)'
;MEIPANCTVLVVGGGPGGSYTAAALAREGIDVVLLEADGFPRYHIGESMLPSFRHFLRFIDLDSAFLNYGFTVKHAKVSGAKVFDGVKVNDINFDDITGHPYAASYTQKATGARGTIGLRYLVDASGREGLINTKYVKNRTYNAALKNVAHWGYWKGTKPYQEGMQKENSPFFEALKDESGWAWYIPLHDGTVSIGVVMDQKLAISKRRGMCNKFSEENKSLESFYHLSLQLAPTLMQLISDGELTGSVKSASDYSYSASTYSSPYIRVVGDAGCFIDPFVSSGVHIALTGALSAAVTICATLKNECEETIAADWHTKKIKGVYQRFLMVVLSAYHQMRRQNVGVWSQPGEDNFDEAFEHIKIIIQGTTDIGGSVISQSRLTETLDFCSQAWNNAEPKEKVKVLQKLESNGSSSVEVGQFSREEFETLRHIQARKAMCTESTFGLDCFHTDVINGLRPILNREKLGMVRVLPDDL
;
A
#
# COMPACT_ATOMS: atom_id res chain seq x y z
N MET A 1 -11.96 27.17 15.35
CA MET A 1 -12.92 26.95 14.25
C MET A 1 -13.86 25.86 14.73
N GLU A 2 -15.17 26.06 14.67
CA GLU A 2 -16.12 25.01 15.00
C GLU A 2 -16.26 24.05 13.82
N ILE A 3 -16.56 22.78 14.11
CA ILE A 3 -16.90 21.80 13.08
C ILE A 3 -18.17 22.31 12.39
N PRO A 4 -18.15 22.55 11.07
CA PRO A 4 -19.32 23.06 10.38
C PRO A 4 -20.44 22.02 10.43
N ALA A 5 -21.70 22.49 10.50
CA ALA A 5 -22.85 21.60 10.54
C ALA A 5 -22.99 20.74 9.27
N ASN A 6 -22.50 21.25 8.12
CA ASN A 6 -22.57 20.60 6.82
C ASN A 6 -21.25 20.79 6.04
N CYS A 7 -20.96 19.84 5.15
CA CYS A 7 -19.95 19.98 4.09
C CYS A 7 -20.34 19.20 2.84
N THR A 8 -19.76 19.54 1.69
CA THR A 8 -19.97 18.76 0.45
C THR A 8 -19.25 17.41 0.51
N VAL A 9 -17.99 17.41 0.98
CA VAL A 9 -17.19 16.18 1.13
C VAL A 9 -16.58 16.11 2.52
N LEU A 10 -16.79 14.97 3.20
CA LEU A 10 -16.13 14.63 4.46
C LEU A 10 -15.00 13.62 4.20
N VAL A 11 -13.78 13.99 4.55
CA VAL A 11 -12.60 13.12 4.54
C VAL A 11 -12.33 12.65 5.96
N VAL A 12 -12.29 11.33 6.15
CA VAL A 12 -12.04 10.72 7.47
C VAL A 12 -10.63 10.12 7.49
N GLY A 13 -9.76 10.67 8.34
CA GLY A 13 -8.35 10.34 8.44
C GLY A 13 -7.45 11.41 7.81
N GLY A 14 -6.44 11.87 8.55
CA GLY A 14 -5.50 12.93 8.17
C GLY A 14 -4.10 12.44 7.80
N GLY A 15 -3.95 11.16 7.48
CA GLY A 15 -2.74 10.61 6.88
C GLY A 15 -2.50 11.12 5.44
N PRO A 16 -1.45 10.63 4.75
CA PRO A 16 -1.12 11.10 3.40
C PRO A 16 -2.28 11.03 2.41
N GLY A 17 -3.01 9.91 2.38
CA GLY A 17 -4.17 9.74 1.48
C GLY A 17 -5.27 10.76 1.76
N GLY A 18 -5.77 10.83 3.00
CA GLY A 18 -6.86 11.74 3.35
C GLY A 18 -6.49 13.22 3.21
N SER A 19 -5.31 13.62 3.69
CA SER A 19 -4.85 15.01 3.55
C SER A 19 -4.63 15.43 2.10
N TYR A 20 -4.14 14.52 1.25
CA TYR A 20 -4.01 14.77 -0.18
C TYR A 20 -5.38 14.90 -0.87
N THR A 21 -6.32 13.99 -0.59
CA THR A 21 -7.70 14.07 -1.10
C THR A 21 -8.33 15.42 -0.75
N ALA A 22 -8.24 15.83 0.53
CA ALA A 22 -8.83 17.07 0.98
C ALA A 22 -8.19 18.28 0.31
N ALA A 23 -6.86 18.28 0.12
CA ALA A 23 -6.14 19.32 -0.60
C ALA A 23 -6.57 19.42 -2.07
N ALA A 24 -6.60 18.29 -2.78
CA ALA A 24 -6.98 18.25 -4.19
C ALA A 24 -8.41 18.74 -4.41
N LEU A 25 -9.36 18.29 -3.57
CA LEU A 25 -10.77 18.69 -3.68
C LEU A 25 -11.00 20.16 -3.32
N ALA A 26 -10.40 20.65 -2.24
CA ALA A 26 -10.59 22.05 -1.81
C ALA A 26 -10.08 23.05 -2.87
N ARG A 27 -9.05 22.67 -3.62
CA ARG A 27 -8.50 23.48 -4.73
C ARG A 27 -9.41 23.57 -5.94
N GLU A 28 -10.32 22.62 -6.13
CA GLU A 28 -11.38 22.68 -7.13
C GLU A 28 -12.61 23.48 -6.64
N GLY A 29 -12.48 24.19 -5.51
CA GLY A 29 -13.56 24.99 -4.92
C GLY A 29 -14.62 24.17 -4.20
N ILE A 30 -14.36 22.89 -3.94
CA ILE A 30 -15.31 22.00 -3.24
C ILE A 30 -15.22 22.26 -1.73
N ASP A 31 -16.37 22.38 -1.06
CA ASP A 31 -16.43 22.52 0.41
C ASP A 31 -16.10 21.19 1.09
N VAL A 32 -14.87 21.09 1.59
CA VAL A 32 -14.29 19.87 2.16
C VAL A 32 -14.00 20.05 3.65
N VAL A 33 -14.39 19.06 4.44
CA VAL A 33 -13.99 18.90 5.85
C VAL A 33 -13.12 17.64 5.97
N LEU A 34 -12.01 17.72 6.69
CA LEU A 34 -11.18 16.58 7.07
C LEU A 34 -11.20 16.42 8.60
N LEU A 35 -11.52 15.21 9.08
CA LEU A 35 -11.48 14.85 10.48
C LEU A 35 -10.40 13.79 10.71
N GLU A 36 -9.45 14.08 11.59
CA GLU A 36 -8.42 13.14 12.02
C GLU A 36 -8.63 12.75 13.49
N ALA A 37 -8.54 11.45 13.76
CA ALA A 37 -8.74 10.90 15.08
C ALA A 37 -7.64 11.30 16.07
N ASP A 38 -6.41 11.49 15.62
CA ASP A 38 -5.24 11.79 16.45
C ASP A 38 -4.83 13.27 16.42
N GLY A 39 -4.08 13.70 17.45
CA GLY A 39 -3.39 14.99 17.45
C GLY A 39 -2.11 14.90 16.62
N PHE A 40 -1.81 15.91 15.79
CA PHE A 40 -0.54 15.98 15.05
C PHE A 40 0.44 16.93 15.76
N PRO A 41 1.77 16.65 15.71
CA PRO A 41 2.41 15.51 15.06
C PRO A 41 2.14 14.18 15.80
N ARG A 42 2.03 13.09 15.04
CA ARG A 42 1.90 11.73 15.59
C ARG A 42 2.91 10.80 14.96
N TYR A 43 3.31 9.82 15.75
CA TYR A 43 4.14 8.72 15.27
C TYR A 43 3.37 7.84 14.27
N HIS A 44 4.01 7.50 13.15
CA HIS A 44 3.52 6.49 12.19
C HIS A 44 4.68 5.87 11.42
N ILE A 45 4.65 4.55 11.20
CA ILE A 45 5.68 3.83 10.42
C ILE A 45 5.37 3.93 8.91
N GLY A 46 6.40 3.93 8.06
CA GLY A 46 6.28 4.13 6.61
C GLY A 46 7.07 5.34 6.14
N GLU A 47 8.39 5.26 6.26
CA GLU A 47 9.30 6.42 6.23
C GLU A 47 10.06 6.58 4.90
N SER A 48 10.09 5.53 4.08
CA SER A 48 10.66 5.58 2.73
C SER A 48 9.57 5.92 1.70
N MET A 49 9.88 6.88 0.83
CA MET A 49 8.95 7.40 -0.18
C MET A 49 9.46 7.11 -1.59
N LEU A 50 8.54 6.85 -2.53
CA LEU A 50 8.89 6.65 -3.94
C LEU A 50 9.16 8.00 -4.64
N PRO A 51 10.01 8.05 -5.69
CA PRO A 51 10.26 9.28 -6.45
C PRO A 51 8.98 9.93 -7.02
N SER A 52 7.97 9.11 -7.34
CA SER A 52 6.63 9.54 -7.73
C SER A 52 6.00 10.54 -6.77
N PHE A 53 6.33 10.46 -5.47
CA PHE A 53 5.78 11.32 -4.43
C PHE A 53 5.86 12.81 -4.79
N ARG A 54 6.97 13.26 -5.37
CA ARG A 54 7.17 14.66 -5.77
C ARG A 54 6.19 15.13 -6.86
N HIS A 55 5.74 14.24 -7.74
CA HIS A 55 4.73 14.58 -8.76
C HIS A 55 3.38 14.87 -8.11
N PHE A 56 2.98 14.06 -7.14
CA PHE A 56 1.79 14.32 -6.34
C PHE A 56 1.92 15.63 -5.55
N LEU A 57 3.06 15.88 -4.90
CA LEU A 57 3.27 17.14 -4.19
C LEU A 57 3.13 18.36 -5.11
N ARG A 58 3.70 18.31 -6.32
CA ARG A 58 3.54 19.38 -7.32
C ARG A 58 2.08 19.59 -7.72
N PHE A 59 1.30 18.52 -7.86
CA PHE A 59 -0.11 18.62 -8.24
C PHE A 59 -0.94 19.46 -7.25
N ILE A 60 -0.60 19.42 -5.97
CA ILE A 60 -1.27 20.22 -4.93
C ILE A 60 -0.47 21.47 -4.48
N ASP A 61 0.54 21.92 -5.25
CA ASP A 61 1.50 23.00 -4.92
C ASP A 61 2.23 22.83 -3.57
N LEU A 62 2.36 21.60 -3.08
CA LEU A 62 3.08 21.28 -1.86
C LEU A 62 4.59 21.10 -2.10
N ASP A 63 5.06 21.03 -3.35
CA ASP A 63 6.48 20.71 -3.64
C ASP A 63 7.47 21.76 -3.11
N SER A 64 7.23 23.04 -3.40
CA SER A 64 8.07 24.15 -2.88
C SER A 64 7.94 24.29 -1.37
N ALA A 65 6.73 24.12 -0.84
CA ALA A 65 6.49 24.15 0.60
C ALA A 65 7.20 22.99 1.31
N PHE A 66 7.15 21.78 0.76
CA PHE A 66 7.84 20.56 1.23
C PHE A 66 9.35 20.73 1.25
N LEU A 67 9.92 21.34 0.20
CA LEU A 67 11.34 21.71 0.15
C LEU A 67 11.74 22.69 1.26
N ASN A 68 10.84 23.61 1.62
CA ASN A 68 11.10 24.66 2.61
C ASN A 68 10.74 24.26 4.05
N TYR A 69 10.30 23.01 4.29
CA TYR A 69 9.34 22.75 5.36
C TYR A 69 9.87 22.48 6.78
N GLY A 70 10.82 21.57 6.98
CA GLY A 70 11.23 21.21 8.35
C GLY A 70 10.11 20.69 9.31
N PHE A 71 9.02 20.10 8.78
CA PHE A 71 7.93 19.26 9.39
C PHE A 71 7.18 19.74 10.69
N THR A 72 5.85 19.75 10.93
CA THR A 72 4.57 19.19 10.37
C THR A 72 3.36 20.19 10.39
N VAL A 73 2.71 20.44 9.25
CA VAL A 73 1.47 21.21 9.05
C VAL A 73 0.71 20.50 7.93
N LYS A 74 -0.56 20.13 8.17
CA LYS A 74 -1.41 19.44 7.18
C LYS A 74 -1.78 20.41 6.05
N HIS A 75 -1.17 20.24 4.87
CA HIS A 75 -1.36 21.15 3.73
C HIS A 75 -2.83 21.27 3.28
N ALA A 76 -3.67 20.26 3.54
CA ALA A 76 -5.13 20.34 3.33
C ALA A 76 -5.75 21.65 3.86
N LYS A 77 -5.29 22.13 5.03
CA LYS A 77 -5.77 23.39 5.61
C LYS A 77 -5.34 24.61 4.79
N VAL A 78 -4.12 24.59 4.25
CA VAL A 78 -3.60 25.64 3.33
C VAL A 78 -4.40 25.64 2.03
N SER A 79 -4.78 24.46 1.56
CA SER A 79 -5.62 24.27 0.37
C SER A 79 -7.10 24.64 0.57
N GLY A 80 -7.53 25.01 1.78
CA GLY A 80 -8.89 25.47 2.08
C GLY A 80 -9.79 24.46 2.81
N ALA A 81 -9.34 23.24 3.08
CA ALA A 81 -10.13 22.26 3.83
C ALA A 81 -10.21 22.62 5.32
N LYS A 82 -11.36 22.36 5.95
CA LYS A 82 -11.52 22.49 7.40
C LYS A 82 -10.96 21.24 8.08
N VAL A 83 -9.84 21.37 8.79
CA VAL A 83 -9.13 20.23 9.40
C VAL A 83 -9.29 20.25 10.92
N PHE A 84 -9.70 19.11 11.48
CA PHE A 84 -9.85 18.92 12.93
C PHE A 84 -9.01 17.74 13.40
N ASP A 85 -8.18 17.99 14.40
CA ASP A 85 -7.32 16.99 15.05
C ASP A 85 -7.98 16.49 16.35
N GLY A 86 -7.69 15.25 16.74
CA GLY A 86 -8.22 14.66 17.96
C GLY A 86 -9.72 14.37 17.90
N VAL A 87 -10.30 14.15 16.72
CA VAL A 87 -11.74 13.87 16.52
C VAL A 87 -11.91 12.49 15.89
N LYS A 88 -12.33 11.50 16.70
CA LYS A 88 -12.54 10.13 16.24
C LYS A 88 -13.96 9.98 15.67
N VAL A 89 -14.08 9.57 14.41
CA VAL A 89 -15.36 9.08 13.86
C VAL A 89 -15.67 7.71 14.46
N ASN A 90 -16.89 7.53 14.98
CA ASN A 90 -17.32 6.28 15.61
C ASN A 90 -18.20 5.45 14.68
N ASP A 91 -19.22 6.08 14.09
CA ASP A 91 -20.23 5.41 13.27
C ASP A 91 -20.62 6.26 12.05
N ILE A 92 -21.02 5.58 10.97
CA ILE A 92 -21.66 6.14 9.79
C ILE A 92 -23.13 5.69 9.78
N ASN A 93 -24.03 6.64 9.51
CA ASN A 93 -25.45 6.43 9.34
C ASN A 93 -25.78 6.34 7.85
N PHE A 94 -26.54 5.31 7.50
CA PHE A 94 -26.95 5.01 6.12
C PHE A 94 -28.46 5.06 6.01
N ASP A 95 -28.95 5.49 4.85
CA ASP A 95 -30.36 5.34 4.49
C ASP A 95 -30.66 3.85 4.24
N ASP A 96 -31.67 3.32 4.92
CA ASP A 96 -31.95 1.88 4.94
C ASP A 96 -32.42 1.32 3.58
N ILE A 97 -32.89 2.18 2.68
CA ILE A 97 -33.42 1.78 1.38
C ILE A 97 -32.33 1.86 0.31
N THR A 98 -31.64 2.99 0.25
CA THR A 98 -30.67 3.31 -0.80
C THR A 98 -29.24 2.91 -0.43
N GLY A 99 -28.96 2.69 0.85
CA GLY A 99 -27.61 2.49 1.37
C GLY A 99 -26.74 3.75 1.30
N HIS A 100 -27.33 4.92 1.05
CA HIS A 100 -26.61 6.19 0.96
C HIS A 100 -26.14 6.66 2.35
N PRO A 101 -24.84 6.92 2.58
CA PRO A 101 -24.39 7.51 3.83
C PRO A 101 -24.81 8.98 3.92
N TYR A 102 -25.49 9.36 5.01
CA TYR A 102 -26.00 10.71 5.20
C TYR A 102 -25.44 11.44 6.42
N ALA A 103 -24.86 10.71 7.39
CA ALA A 103 -24.25 11.32 8.57
C ALA A 103 -23.16 10.44 9.20
N ALA A 104 -22.32 11.03 10.04
CA ALA A 104 -21.32 10.34 10.84
C ALA A 104 -21.30 10.86 12.27
N SER A 105 -21.22 9.97 13.26
CA SER A 105 -21.02 10.33 14.67
C SER A 105 -19.53 10.42 14.99
N TYR A 106 -19.15 11.35 15.87
CA TYR A 106 -17.77 11.55 16.28
C TYR A 106 -17.62 11.83 17.78
N THR A 107 -16.42 11.58 18.30
CA THR A 107 -15.99 11.90 19.67
C THR A 107 -14.73 12.76 19.63
N GLN A 108 -14.71 13.90 20.32
CA GLN A 108 -13.52 14.71 20.53
C GLN A 108 -12.69 14.10 21.68
N LYS A 109 -11.45 13.70 21.41
CA LYS A 109 -10.59 13.01 22.39
C LYS A 109 -10.23 13.87 23.60
N ALA A 110 -10.02 15.17 23.40
CA ALA A 110 -9.60 16.08 24.47
C ALA A 110 -10.69 16.32 25.51
N THR A 111 -11.97 16.37 25.10
CA THR A 111 -13.10 16.75 25.96
C THR A 111 -14.06 15.59 26.23
N GLY A 112 -13.98 14.51 25.45
CA GLY A 112 -14.98 13.43 25.45
C GLY A 112 -16.31 13.80 24.80
N ALA A 113 -16.46 15.03 24.30
CA ALA A 113 -17.70 15.50 23.69
C ALA A 113 -18.06 14.70 22.44
N ARG A 114 -19.34 14.40 22.26
CA ARG A 114 -19.88 13.65 21.10
C ARG A 114 -20.71 14.57 20.22
N GLY A 115 -20.71 14.29 18.93
CA GLY A 115 -21.52 15.01 17.95
C GLY A 115 -21.79 14.18 16.70
N THR A 116 -22.55 14.78 15.79
CA THR A 116 -22.87 14.21 14.49
C THR A 116 -22.59 15.25 13.40
N ILE A 117 -22.15 14.81 12.23
CA ILE A 117 -21.95 15.64 11.05
C ILE A 117 -22.72 15.03 9.86
N GLY A 118 -23.45 15.87 9.12
CA GLY A 118 -24.11 15.46 7.88
C GLY A 118 -23.10 15.38 6.73
N LEU A 119 -23.28 14.43 5.82
CA LEU A 119 -22.38 14.22 4.68
C LEU A 119 -23.13 13.70 3.45
N ARG A 120 -22.60 14.01 2.26
CA ARG A 120 -23.08 13.42 0.99
C ARG A 120 -22.16 12.31 0.49
N TYR A 121 -20.84 12.50 0.65
CA TYR A 121 -19.80 11.54 0.29
C TYR A 121 -18.93 11.22 1.49
N LEU A 122 -18.50 9.97 1.56
CA LEU A 122 -17.52 9.49 2.52
C LEU A 122 -16.26 8.99 1.80
N VAL A 123 -15.11 9.52 2.19
CA VAL A 123 -13.81 8.91 1.85
C VAL A 123 -13.24 8.28 3.10
N ASP A 124 -13.18 6.95 3.12
CA ASP A 124 -12.51 6.19 4.18
C ASP A 124 -11.00 6.16 3.92
N ALA A 125 -10.28 7.00 4.66
CA ALA A 125 -8.82 7.03 4.72
C ALA A 125 -8.33 6.69 6.14
N SER A 126 -9.09 5.88 6.89
CA SER A 126 -8.83 5.55 8.31
C SER A 126 -7.62 4.63 8.55
N GLY A 127 -6.81 4.41 7.52
CA GLY A 127 -5.64 3.54 7.59
C GLY A 127 -6.04 2.09 7.89
N ARG A 128 -5.23 1.41 8.69
CA ARG A 128 -5.45 -0.03 8.95
C ARG A 128 -6.77 -0.36 9.65
N GLU A 129 -7.41 0.59 10.32
CA GLU A 129 -8.74 0.41 10.90
C GLU A 129 -9.80 0.10 9.81
N GLY A 130 -9.70 0.76 8.65
CA GLY A 130 -10.60 0.60 7.50
C GLY A 130 -12.07 0.55 7.85
N LEU A 131 -12.54 1.62 8.47
CA LEU A 131 -13.90 1.78 8.98
C LEU A 131 -14.97 1.10 8.12
N ILE A 132 -15.00 1.35 6.81
CA ILE A 132 -15.99 0.79 5.89
C ILE A 132 -15.79 -0.70 5.67
N ASN A 133 -14.59 -1.13 5.27
CA ASN A 133 -14.33 -2.52 4.89
C ASN A 133 -14.29 -3.48 6.08
N THR A 134 -14.06 -3.00 7.30
CA THR A 134 -14.02 -3.84 8.53
C THR A 134 -15.32 -3.82 9.30
N LYS A 135 -15.97 -2.66 9.46
CA LYS A 135 -17.18 -2.53 10.30
C LYS A 135 -18.46 -2.81 9.54
N TYR A 136 -18.59 -2.25 8.33
CA TYR A 136 -19.85 -2.24 7.59
C TYR A 136 -19.91 -3.32 6.51
N VAL A 137 -18.93 -3.32 5.59
CA VAL A 137 -18.94 -4.22 4.43
C VAL A 137 -18.32 -5.58 4.73
N LYS A 138 -17.36 -5.64 5.67
CA LYS A 138 -16.70 -6.87 6.14
C LYS A 138 -16.13 -7.73 5.00
N ASN A 139 -15.43 -7.10 4.06
CA ASN A 139 -14.98 -7.73 2.82
C ASN A 139 -13.45 -7.77 2.66
N ARG A 140 -12.69 -7.60 3.75
CA ARG A 140 -11.23 -7.76 3.73
C ARG A 140 -10.83 -9.23 3.78
N THR A 141 -9.88 -9.59 2.93
CA THR A 141 -9.23 -10.90 2.91
C THR A 141 -7.74 -10.73 3.15
N TYR A 142 -7.21 -11.44 4.14
CA TYR A 142 -5.78 -11.43 4.45
C TYR A 142 -4.99 -12.29 3.46
N ASN A 143 -3.81 -11.82 3.06
CA ASN A 143 -2.94 -12.56 2.17
C ASN A 143 -2.14 -13.62 2.95
N ALA A 144 -2.53 -14.88 2.79
CA ALA A 144 -1.87 -16.00 3.46
C ALA A 144 -0.39 -16.20 3.05
N ALA A 145 0.03 -15.74 1.86
CA ALA A 145 1.42 -15.87 1.41
C ALA A 145 2.36 -14.84 2.08
N LEU A 146 1.80 -13.70 2.49
CA LEU A 146 2.49 -12.56 3.11
C LEU A 146 2.05 -12.39 4.57
N LYS A 147 1.79 -13.51 5.25
CA LYS A 147 1.41 -13.51 6.68
C LYS A 147 2.66 -13.26 7.54
N ASN A 148 3.12 -12.03 7.51
CA ASN A 148 4.37 -11.60 8.13
C ASN A 148 4.12 -10.83 9.45
N VAL A 149 5.16 -10.77 10.27
CA VAL A 149 5.27 -9.89 11.44
C VAL A 149 6.50 -9.01 11.26
N ALA A 150 6.40 -7.74 11.61
CA ALA A 150 7.49 -6.77 11.60
C ALA A 150 7.82 -6.36 13.04
N HIS A 151 9.11 -6.33 13.36
CA HIS A 151 9.65 -5.79 14.61
C HIS A 151 10.69 -4.73 14.29
N TRP A 152 10.62 -3.55 14.90
CA TRP A 152 11.52 -2.47 14.54
C TRP A 152 11.82 -1.51 15.69
N GLY A 153 12.93 -0.80 15.56
CA GLY A 153 13.41 0.21 16.49
C GLY A 153 14.15 1.32 15.77
N TYR A 154 14.49 2.37 16.50
CA TYR A 154 15.23 3.52 15.97
C TYR A 154 16.62 3.54 16.58
N TRP A 155 17.65 3.72 15.76
CA TRP A 155 19.04 3.64 16.21
C TRP A 155 19.74 4.99 16.02
N LYS A 156 20.73 5.29 16.86
CA LYS A 156 21.66 6.42 16.72
C LYS A 156 23.09 5.92 16.69
N GLY A 157 24.00 6.67 16.06
CA GLY A 157 25.43 6.32 16.02
C GLY A 157 25.77 5.17 15.05
N THR A 158 24.88 4.86 14.10
CA THR A 158 25.14 3.85 13.07
C THR A 158 26.02 4.42 11.94
N LYS A 159 26.64 3.54 11.15
CA LYS A 159 27.44 3.91 9.98
C LYS A 159 26.55 4.20 8.77
N PRO A 160 26.84 5.22 7.96
CA PRO A 160 26.10 5.46 6.73
C PRO A 160 26.29 4.29 5.75
N TYR A 161 25.21 3.88 5.08
CA TYR A 161 25.29 2.89 4.02
C TYR A 161 26.12 3.45 2.86
N GLN A 162 27.12 2.69 2.39
CA GLN A 162 28.02 3.09 1.30
C GLN A 162 28.62 4.50 1.45
N GLU A 163 29.22 4.77 2.62
CA GLU A 163 29.93 6.02 2.92
C GLU A 163 30.91 6.44 1.80
N GLY A 164 30.82 7.68 1.35
CA GLY A 164 31.68 8.25 0.31
C GLY A 164 31.37 7.78 -1.12
N MET A 165 30.30 7.00 -1.32
CA MET A 165 29.88 6.51 -2.64
C MET A 165 28.59 7.18 -3.13
N GLN A 166 28.24 6.96 -4.40
CA GLN A 166 27.06 7.58 -5.02
C GLN A 166 25.73 7.25 -4.31
N LYS A 167 25.60 6.05 -3.73
CA LYS A 167 24.39 5.61 -3.01
C LYS A 167 24.47 5.88 -1.49
N GLU A 168 25.38 6.74 -1.03
CA GLU A 168 25.51 7.08 0.39
C GLU A 168 24.15 7.41 1.02
N ASN A 169 23.87 6.83 2.19
CA ASN A 169 22.61 7.02 2.94
C ASN A 169 21.33 6.59 2.20
N SER A 170 21.44 5.82 1.12
CA SER A 170 20.27 5.16 0.53
C SER A 170 19.66 4.15 1.52
N PRO A 171 18.33 3.94 1.50
CA PRO A 171 17.73 2.81 2.18
C PRO A 171 18.40 1.49 1.78
N PHE A 172 18.68 0.64 2.76
CA PHE A 172 19.29 -0.67 2.54
C PHE A 172 18.34 -1.78 3.01
N PHE A 173 18.34 -2.90 2.29
CA PHE A 173 17.47 -4.03 2.52
C PHE A 173 18.26 -5.32 2.40
N GLU A 174 18.10 -6.24 3.34
CA GLU A 174 18.86 -7.49 3.39
C GLU A 174 17.92 -8.67 3.65
N ALA A 175 18.00 -9.72 2.83
CA ALA A 175 17.32 -10.98 3.11
C ALA A 175 17.97 -11.66 4.33
N LEU A 176 17.16 -12.22 5.23
CA LEU A 176 17.69 -12.94 6.38
C LEU A 176 18.33 -14.25 5.93
N LYS A 177 19.51 -14.59 6.46
CA LYS A 177 20.29 -15.79 6.08
C LYS A 177 19.55 -17.12 6.22
N ASP A 178 18.51 -17.16 7.04
CA ASP A 178 17.71 -18.36 7.30
C ASP A 178 16.42 -18.42 6.49
N GLU A 179 16.30 -17.57 5.46
CA GLU A 179 15.16 -17.52 4.53
C GLU A 179 13.83 -17.19 5.21
N SER A 180 13.85 -16.73 6.48
CA SER A 180 12.63 -16.46 7.24
C SER A 180 11.96 -15.12 6.91
N GLY A 181 12.69 -14.22 6.24
CA GLY A 181 12.22 -12.90 5.86
C GLY A 181 13.35 -11.96 5.44
N TRP A 182 13.25 -10.69 5.81
CA TRP A 182 14.22 -9.64 5.45
C TRP A 182 14.29 -8.53 6.52
N ALA A 183 15.27 -7.64 6.40
CA ALA A 183 15.46 -6.48 7.25
C ALA A 183 15.61 -5.19 6.44
N TRP A 184 15.18 -4.06 7.02
CA TRP A 184 15.37 -2.72 6.46
C TRP A 184 16.30 -1.88 7.32
N TYR A 185 16.97 -0.94 6.66
CA TYR A 185 17.80 0.12 7.23
C TYR A 185 17.47 1.43 6.50
N ILE A 186 16.77 2.35 7.17
CA ILE A 186 16.27 3.60 6.57
C ILE A 186 16.81 4.79 7.37
N PRO A 187 17.81 5.52 6.84
CA PRO A 187 18.30 6.74 7.47
C PRO A 187 17.23 7.84 7.51
N LEU A 188 17.15 8.56 8.63
CA LEU A 188 16.20 9.65 8.84
C LEU A 188 16.92 10.99 8.97
N HIS A 189 16.17 12.07 8.70
CA HIS A 189 16.66 13.44 8.68
C HIS A 189 17.19 13.97 10.02
N ASP A 190 16.85 13.33 11.14
CA ASP A 190 17.23 13.72 12.51
C ASP A 190 18.47 12.98 13.02
N GLY A 191 19.17 12.26 12.14
CA GLY A 191 20.34 11.47 12.46
C GLY A 191 20.00 10.13 13.14
N THR A 192 18.72 9.77 13.28
CA THR A 192 18.33 8.41 13.63
C THR A 192 18.20 7.53 12.39
N VAL A 193 18.22 6.21 12.60
CA VAL A 193 17.96 5.22 11.56
C VAL A 193 16.84 4.29 11.99
N SER A 194 15.82 4.16 11.15
CA SER A 194 14.75 3.18 11.32
C SER A 194 15.23 1.81 10.86
N ILE A 195 15.18 0.82 11.76
CA ILE A 195 15.68 -0.53 11.50
C ILE A 195 14.63 -1.55 11.90
N GLY A 196 14.21 -2.37 10.94
CA GLY A 196 13.18 -3.38 11.18
C GLY A 196 13.50 -4.71 10.57
N VAL A 197 12.93 -5.75 11.16
CA VAL A 197 12.98 -7.13 10.69
C VAL A 197 11.57 -7.60 10.42
N VAL A 198 11.33 -8.07 9.20
CA VAL A 198 10.08 -8.66 8.74
C VAL A 198 10.28 -10.16 8.58
N MET A 199 9.44 -10.97 9.21
CA MET A 199 9.50 -12.44 9.13
C MET A 199 8.13 -13.06 8.87
N ASP A 200 8.11 -14.26 8.30
CA ASP A 200 6.91 -15.11 8.33
C ASP A 200 6.47 -15.33 9.79
N GLN A 201 5.18 -15.10 10.05
CA GLN A 201 4.65 -15.10 11.42
C GLN A 201 4.77 -16.47 12.09
N LYS A 202 4.63 -17.58 11.34
CA LYS A 202 4.76 -18.93 11.92
C LYS A 202 6.21 -19.20 12.32
N LEU A 203 7.17 -18.80 11.47
CA LEU A 203 8.60 -18.92 11.77
C LEU A 203 8.99 -18.06 12.97
N ALA A 204 8.52 -16.81 13.03
CA ALA A 204 8.78 -15.92 14.16
C ALA A 204 8.23 -16.49 15.48
N ILE A 205 7.00 -17.02 15.50
CA ILE A 205 6.40 -17.68 16.68
C ILE A 205 7.23 -18.90 17.10
N SER A 206 7.61 -19.75 16.14
CA SER A 206 8.41 -20.95 16.40
C SER A 206 9.77 -20.59 17.03
N LYS A 207 10.47 -19.61 16.46
CA LYS A 207 11.76 -19.11 16.96
C LYS A 207 11.63 -18.51 18.35
N ARG A 208 10.62 -17.67 18.59
CA ARG A 208 10.38 -17.06 19.89
C ARG A 208 10.10 -18.13 20.97
N ARG A 209 9.30 -19.16 20.65
CA ARG A 209 9.10 -20.31 21.57
C ARG A 209 10.39 -21.06 21.83
N GLY A 210 11.20 -21.31 20.80
CA GLY A 210 12.51 -21.94 20.93
C GLY A 210 13.46 -21.16 21.84
N MET A 211 13.41 -19.83 21.81
CA MET A 211 14.13 -18.97 22.74
C MET A 211 13.59 -19.03 24.17
N CYS A 212 12.27 -18.99 24.36
CA CYS A 212 11.66 -19.08 25.69
C CYS A 212 12.05 -20.38 26.42
N ASN A 213 12.40 -21.43 25.68
CA ASN A 213 12.86 -22.71 26.23
C ASN A 213 14.37 -22.74 26.54
N LYS A 214 15.16 -21.78 26.05
CA LYS A 214 16.63 -21.76 26.17
C LYS A 214 17.18 -20.64 27.06
N PHE A 215 16.43 -19.57 27.26
CA PHE A 215 16.88 -18.37 27.99
C PHE A 215 16.09 -18.14 29.29
N SER A 216 16.73 -17.46 30.26
CA SER A 216 16.09 -16.98 31.50
C SER A 216 14.92 -16.02 31.21
N GLU A 217 13.97 -15.87 32.13
CA GLU A 217 12.78 -15.00 31.97
C GLU A 217 13.14 -13.54 31.57
N GLU A 218 14.24 -12.99 32.11
CA GLU A 218 14.74 -11.65 31.75
C GLU A 218 15.12 -11.51 30.26
N ASN A 219 15.47 -12.60 29.58
CA ASN A 219 15.89 -12.63 28.18
C ASN A 219 14.75 -12.97 27.19
N LYS A 220 13.49 -12.99 27.64
CA LYS A 220 12.31 -13.33 26.82
C LYS A 220 11.58 -12.11 26.23
N SER A 221 12.20 -10.94 26.30
CA SER A 221 11.62 -9.69 25.82
C SER A 221 11.49 -9.64 24.29
N LEU A 222 10.60 -8.78 23.79
CA LEU A 222 10.50 -8.48 22.36
C LEU A 222 11.81 -7.93 21.80
N GLU A 223 12.51 -7.14 22.61
CA GLU A 223 13.80 -6.53 22.27
C GLU A 223 14.89 -7.59 22.11
N SER A 224 14.97 -8.57 23.01
CA SER A 224 15.89 -9.71 22.90
C SER A 224 15.63 -10.52 21.62
N PHE A 225 14.34 -10.75 21.28
CA PHE A 225 13.98 -11.42 20.01
C PHE A 225 14.39 -10.58 18.79
N TYR A 226 14.20 -9.26 18.84
CA TYR A 226 14.60 -8.34 17.79
C TYR A 226 16.12 -8.33 17.58
N HIS A 227 16.93 -8.22 18.64
CA HIS A 227 18.40 -8.27 18.52
C HIS A 227 18.90 -9.60 17.95
N LEU A 228 18.33 -10.73 18.36
CA LEU A 228 18.68 -12.04 17.79
C LEU A 228 18.25 -12.15 16.33
N SER A 229 17.14 -11.54 15.97
CA SER A 229 16.68 -11.48 14.58
C SER A 229 17.61 -10.67 13.69
N LEU A 230 18.18 -9.56 14.19
CA LEU A 230 19.16 -8.75 13.47
C LEU A 230 20.44 -9.54 13.15
N GLN A 231 20.84 -10.52 13.97
CA GLN A 231 22.00 -11.38 13.67
C GLN A 231 21.86 -12.18 12.37
N LEU A 232 20.64 -12.34 11.86
CA LEU A 232 20.37 -13.00 10.58
C LEU A 232 20.65 -12.10 9.37
N ALA A 233 20.91 -10.80 9.58
CA ALA A 233 21.23 -9.79 8.58
C ALA A 233 22.67 -9.25 8.83
N PRO A 234 23.72 -9.98 8.41
CA PRO A 234 25.10 -9.66 8.76
C PRO A 234 25.61 -8.33 8.21
N THR A 235 25.17 -7.93 7.01
CA THR A 235 25.58 -6.65 6.41
C THR A 235 25.01 -5.49 7.21
N LEU A 236 23.73 -5.59 7.58
CA LEU A 236 23.09 -4.64 8.47
C LEU A 236 23.76 -4.60 9.84
N MET A 237 24.15 -5.75 10.41
CA MET A 237 24.89 -5.81 11.68
C MET A 237 26.22 -5.04 11.63
N GLN A 238 26.89 -4.99 10.48
CA GLN A 238 28.10 -4.18 10.31
C GLN A 238 27.79 -2.68 10.31
N LEU A 239 26.65 -2.26 9.73
CA LEU A 239 26.20 -0.87 9.73
C LEU A 239 25.86 -0.37 11.14
N ILE A 240 25.34 -1.23 12.01
CA ILE A 240 24.91 -0.85 13.37
C ILE A 240 25.92 -1.17 14.47
N SER A 241 27.16 -1.55 14.12
CA SER A 241 28.15 -2.04 15.10
C SER A 241 28.41 -1.09 16.26
N ASP A 242 28.36 0.21 15.99
CA ASP A 242 28.60 1.30 16.96
C ASP A 242 27.29 2.00 17.36
N GLY A 243 26.16 1.51 16.85
CA GLY A 243 24.85 2.13 17.05
C GLY A 243 24.18 1.67 18.33
N GLU A 244 23.32 2.54 18.86
CA GLU A 244 22.50 2.26 20.04
C GLU A 244 21.01 2.34 19.69
N LEU A 245 20.24 1.36 20.16
CA LEU A 245 18.79 1.39 20.08
C LEU A 245 18.24 2.51 20.98
N THR A 246 17.38 3.33 20.40
CA THR A 246 16.69 4.43 21.07
C THR A 246 15.21 4.08 21.27
N GLY A 247 14.75 4.20 22.52
CA GLY A 247 13.38 3.85 22.89
C GLY A 247 13.11 2.35 22.85
N SER A 248 11.83 1.98 22.69
CA SER A 248 11.38 0.59 22.73
C SER A 248 11.17 0.00 21.35
N VAL A 249 11.47 -1.29 21.19
CA VAL A 249 11.09 -2.06 19.99
C VAL A 249 9.57 -2.10 19.83
N LYS A 250 9.11 -1.88 18.61
CA LYS A 250 7.71 -1.89 18.19
C LYS A 250 7.42 -3.14 17.36
N SER A 251 6.14 -3.50 17.24
CA SER A 251 5.71 -4.67 16.48
C SER A 251 4.40 -4.43 15.75
N ALA A 252 4.26 -5.04 14.58
CA ALA A 252 3.03 -5.08 13.80
C ALA A 252 2.90 -6.43 13.09
N SER A 253 1.70 -6.98 13.02
CA SER A 253 1.35 -8.16 12.22
C SER A 253 0.07 -7.89 11.46
N ASP A 254 -0.36 -8.86 10.64
CA ASP A 254 -1.69 -8.84 10.00
C ASP A 254 -1.94 -7.54 9.23
N TYR A 255 -0.92 -7.10 8.50
CA TYR A 255 -0.99 -5.92 7.65
C TYR A 255 -1.22 -6.29 6.19
N SER A 256 -0.95 -7.53 5.75
CA SER A 256 -1.16 -7.91 4.35
C SER A 256 -2.62 -8.32 4.09
N TYR A 257 -3.38 -7.46 3.41
CA TYR A 257 -4.79 -7.70 3.09
C TYR A 257 -5.28 -6.87 1.90
N SER A 258 -6.42 -7.29 1.33
CA SER A 258 -7.16 -6.52 0.33
C SER A 258 -8.66 -6.69 0.49
N ALA A 259 -9.43 -5.63 0.23
CA ALA A 259 -10.88 -5.69 0.13
C ALA A 259 -11.34 -6.18 -1.26
N SER A 260 -12.52 -6.82 -1.32
CA SER A 260 -13.13 -7.24 -2.60
C SER A 260 -13.63 -6.06 -3.45
N THR A 261 -13.93 -4.93 -2.81
CA THR A 261 -14.28 -3.64 -3.43
C THR A 261 -13.71 -2.49 -2.58
N TYR A 262 -13.36 -1.39 -3.24
CA TYR A 262 -12.81 -0.17 -2.66
C TYR A 262 -13.80 1.00 -2.74
N SER A 263 -15.04 0.73 -3.13
CA SER A 263 -16.09 1.74 -3.28
C SER A 263 -17.48 1.14 -3.23
N SER A 264 -18.44 2.02 -2.98
CA SER A 264 -19.86 1.88 -3.33
C SER A 264 -20.34 3.25 -3.81
N PRO A 265 -21.58 3.40 -4.32
CA PRO A 265 -22.13 4.72 -4.52
C PRO A 265 -21.94 5.59 -3.26
N TYR A 266 -21.41 6.79 -3.46
CA TYR A 266 -21.12 7.80 -2.44
C TYR A 266 -20.01 7.47 -1.43
N ILE A 267 -19.32 6.34 -1.59
CA ILE A 267 -18.20 5.92 -0.74
C ILE A 267 -16.97 5.60 -1.57
N ARG A 268 -15.81 6.08 -1.15
CA ARG A 268 -14.49 5.69 -1.69
C ARG A 268 -13.58 5.27 -0.54
N VAL A 269 -12.73 4.27 -0.77
CA VAL A 269 -11.80 3.73 0.23
C VAL A 269 -10.39 3.87 -0.30
N VAL A 270 -9.51 4.53 0.46
CA VAL A 270 -8.16 4.86 0.00
C VAL A 270 -7.08 4.40 0.97
N GLY A 271 -5.93 3.99 0.42
CA GLY A 271 -4.78 3.51 1.18
C GLY A 271 -5.09 2.26 2.01
N ASP A 272 -4.45 2.17 3.18
CA ASP A 272 -4.56 1.03 4.09
C ASP A 272 -5.98 0.73 4.56
N ALA A 273 -6.94 1.65 4.38
CA ALA A 273 -8.36 1.40 4.64
C ALA A 273 -8.92 0.29 3.74
N GLY A 274 -8.41 0.19 2.51
CA GLY A 274 -8.82 -0.84 1.56
C GLY A 274 -7.85 -2.01 1.47
N CYS A 275 -6.55 -1.72 1.35
CA CYS A 275 -5.53 -2.75 1.14
C CYS A 275 -4.15 -2.32 1.61
N PHE A 276 -3.33 -3.30 1.96
CA PHE A 276 -1.91 -3.15 2.22
C PHE A 276 -1.19 -4.45 1.83
N ILE A 277 -0.02 -4.35 1.23
CA ILE A 277 0.70 -5.50 0.66
C ILE A 277 1.76 -5.97 1.66
N ASP A 278 2.88 -5.26 1.71
CA ASP A 278 4.07 -5.54 2.49
C ASP A 278 4.96 -4.28 2.42
N PRO A 279 5.73 -3.92 3.46
CA PRO A 279 6.58 -2.72 3.44
C PRO A 279 7.79 -2.81 2.48
N PHE A 280 8.12 -3.98 1.93
CA PHE A 280 9.35 -4.21 1.14
C PHE A 280 9.62 -3.15 0.05
N VAL A 281 8.64 -2.89 -0.81
CA VAL A 281 8.79 -1.92 -1.92
C VAL A 281 8.24 -0.53 -1.59
N SER A 282 7.97 -0.24 -0.32
CA SER A 282 7.50 1.08 0.14
C SER A 282 6.26 1.63 -0.60
N SER A 283 5.36 0.74 -1.05
CA SER A 283 4.24 1.11 -1.93
C SER A 283 3.03 1.69 -1.21
N GLY A 284 2.92 1.54 0.12
CA GLY A 284 1.71 1.93 0.87
C GLY A 284 1.32 3.39 0.67
N VAL A 285 2.29 4.32 0.74
CA VAL A 285 2.02 5.75 0.50
C VAL A 285 1.62 6.00 -0.95
N HIS A 286 2.25 5.33 -1.91
CA HIS A 286 1.89 5.46 -3.32
C HIS A 286 0.44 4.99 -3.58
N ILE A 287 0.06 3.81 -3.07
CA ILE A 287 -1.31 3.29 -3.18
C ILE A 287 -2.30 4.25 -2.50
N ALA A 288 -1.94 4.82 -1.34
CA ALA A 288 -2.77 5.80 -0.64
C ALA A 288 -2.98 7.07 -1.45
N LEU A 289 -1.94 7.61 -2.09
CA LEU A 289 -2.01 8.84 -2.89
C LEU A 289 -2.71 8.63 -4.23
N THR A 290 -2.40 7.53 -4.93
CA THR A 290 -3.12 7.14 -6.15
C THR A 290 -4.60 6.89 -5.86
N GLY A 291 -4.91 6.27 -4.72
CA GLY A 291 -6.27 6.11 -4.23
C GLY A 291 -6.95 7.43 -3.90
N ALA A 292 -6.27 8.33 -3.21
CA ALA A 292 -6.76 9.66 -2.88
C ALA A 292 -7.14 10.46 -4.13
N LEU A 293 -6.24 10.51 -5.12
CA LEU A 293 -6.49 11.22 -6.38
C LEU A 293 -7.62 10.57 -7.17
N SER A 294 -7.66 9.24 -7.25
CA SER A 294 -8.76 8.48 -7.87
C SER A 294 -10.11 8.78 -7.20
N ALA A 295 -10.17 8.81 -5.87
CA ALA A 295 -11.38 9.17 -5.14
C ALA A 295 -11.80 10.62 -5.45
N ALA A 296 -10.86 11.57 -5.42
CA ALA A 296 -11.15 12.96 -5.73
C ALA A 296 -11.70 13.13 -7.16
N VAL A 297 -11.04 12.56 -8.17
CA VAL A 297 -11.46 12.63 -9.58
C VAL A 297 -12.85 12.02 -9.78
N THR A 298 -13.09 10.83 -9.22
CA THR A 298 -14.37 10.13 -9.40
C THR A 298 -15.52 10.85 -8.71
N ILE A 299 -15.31 11.43 -7.52
CA ILE A 299 -16.32 12.25 -6.83
C ILE A 299 -16.58 13.55 -7.59
N CYS A 300 -15.54 14.26 -8.02
CA CYS A 300 -15.68 15.49 -8.82
C CYS A 300 -16.48 15.24 -10.10
N ALA A 301 -16.16 14.18 -10.84
CA ALA A 301 -16.84 13.84 -12.08
C ALA A 301 -18.34 13.62 -11.86
N THR A 302 -18.72 12.90 -10.80
CA THR A 302 -20.15 12.70 -10.48
C THR A 302 -20.82 13.99 -10.00
N LEU A 303 -20.17 14.79 -9.15
CA LEU A 303 -20.73 16.07 -8.71
C LEU A 303 -20.92 17.07 -9.86
N LYS A 304 -20.08 17.01 -10.89
CA LYS A 304 -20.18 17.80 -12.13
C LYS A 304 -21.13 17.20 -13.16
N ASN A 305 -21.76 16.07 -12.87
CA ASN A 305 -22.61 15.28 -13.78
C ASN A 305 -21.89 14.82 -15.07
N GLU A 306 -20.58 14.62 -15.00
CA GLU A 306 -19.74 14.12 -16.11
C GLU A 306 -19.77 12.58 -16.19
N CYS A 307 -20.12 11.90 -15.10
CA CYS A 307 -20.18 10.45 -15.00
C CYS A 307 -21.21 10.00 -13.95
N GLU A 308 -21.91 8.88 -14.21
CA GLU A 308 -22.81 8.27 -13.23
C GLU A 308 -22.05 7.78 -11.99
N GLU A 309 -22.67 7.89 -10.81
CA GLU A 309 -22.04 7.53 -9.53
C GLU A 309 -21.55 6.07 -9.49
N THR A 310 -22.32 5.14 -10.04
CA THR A 310 -22.00 3.71 -10.09
C THR A 310 -20.78 3.44 -10.96
N ILE A 311 -20.68 4.11 -12.12
CA ILE A 311 -19.55 4.01 -13.03
C ILE A 311 -18.30 4.62 -12.40
N ALA A 312 -18.43 5.78 -11.75
CA ALA A 312 -17.33 6.45 -11.06
C ALA A 312 -16.81 5.62 -9.86
N ALA A 313 -17.70 4.95 -9.12
CA ALA A 313 -17.34 4.03 -8.05
C ALA A 313 -16.58 2.81 -8.62
N ASP A 314 -17.13 2.14 -9.63
CA ASP A 314 -16.47 1.00 -10.29
C ASP A 314 -15.08 1.36 -10.84
N TRP A 315 -14.95 2.54 -11.47
CA TRP A 315 -13.67 3.10 -11.93
C TRP A 315 -12.63 3.15 -10.80
N HIS A 316 -13.02 3.71 -9.65
CA HIS A 316 -12.16 3.78 -8.47
C HIS A 316 -11.70 2.39 -8.05
N THR A 317 -12.64 1.46 -7.86
CA THR A 317 -12.33 0.08 -7.45
C THR A 317 -11.38 -0.62 -8.42
N LYS A 318 -11.59 -0.49 -9.73
CA LYS A 318 -10.72 -1.07 -10.76
C LYS A 318 -9.32 -0.47 -10.71
N LYS A 319 -9.19 0.86 -10.58
CA LYS A 319 -7.88 1.52 -10.49
C LYS A 319 -7.08 1.03 -9.28
N ILE A 320 -7.71 0.93 -8.09
CA ILE A 320 -7.00 0.48 -6.88
C ILE A 320 -6.61 -1.00 -6.98
N LYS A 321 -7.50 -1.85 -7.55
CA LYS A 321 -7.18 -3.25 -7.81
C LYS A 321 -5.95 -3.40 -8.71
N GLY A 322 -5.91 -2.67 -9.83
CA GLY A 322 -4.79 -2.73 -10.78
C GLY A 322 -3.46 -2.32 -10.14
N VAL A 323 -3.44 -1.19 -9.40
CA VAL A 323 -2.25 -0.73 -8.68
C VAL A 323 -1.80 -1.77 -7.65
N TYR A 324 -2.72 -2.25 -6.81
CA TYR A 324 -2.42 -3.26 -5.79
C TYR A 324 -1.83 -4.54 -6.41
N GLN A 325 -2.42 -5.04 -7.50
CA GLN A 325 -1.97 -6.27 -8.17
C GLN A 325 -0.55 -6.15 -8.73
N ARG A 326 -0.21 -5.01 -9.37
CA ARG A 326 1.14 -4.77 -9.90
C ARG A 326 2.21 -4.80 -8.81
N PHE A 327 1.99 -4.06 -7.72
CA PHE A 327 2.92 -4.06 -6.59
C PHE A 327 2.97 -5.43 -5.87
N LEU A 328 1.83 -6.12 -5.76
CA LEU A 328 1.77 -7.44 -5.14
C LEU A 328 2.64 -8.45 -5.90
N MET A 329 2.65 -8.40 -7.24
CA MET A 329 3.48 -9.27 -8.06
C MET A 329 4.97 -9.07 -7.79
N VAL A 330 5.44 -7.82 -7.73
CA VAL A 330 6.83 -7.51 -7.41
C VAL A 330 7.19 -8.04 -6.02
N VAL A 331 6.35 -7.77 -5.02
CA VAL A 331 6.58 -8.24 -3.64
C VAL A 331 6.63 -9.76 -3.57
N LEU A 332 5.65 -10.46 -4.16
CA LEU A 332 5.62 -11.92 -4.13
C LEU A 332 6.85 -12.52 -4.83
N SER A 333 7.36 -11.87 -5.89
CA SER A 333 8.52 -12.30 -6.65
C SER A 333 9.79 -12.13 -5.82
N ALA A 334 9.91 -11.01 -5.10
CA ALA A 334 10.98 -10.75 -4.14
C ALA A 334 11.01 -11.80 -3.02
N TYR A 335 9.84 -12.07 -2.42
CA TYR A 335 9.70 -13.08 -1.38
C TYR A 335 10.04 -14.48 -1.88
N HIS A 336 9.84 -14.74 -3.18
CA HIS A 336 10.26 -16.00 -3.79
C HIS A 336 11.79 -16.15 -3.77
N GLN A 337 12.52 -15.10 -4.15
CA GLN A 337 13.99 -15.06 -4.07
C GLN A 337 14.48 -15.14 -2.62
N MET A 338 13.90 -14.36 -1.71
CA MET A 338 14.33 -14.30 -0.29
C MET A 338 14.19 -15.64 0.42
N ARG A 339 13.17 -16.43 0.04
CA ARG A 339 12.87 -17.74 0.64
C ARG A 339 13.56 -18.90 -0.08
N ARG A 340 14.35 -18.62 -1.12
CA ARG A 340 15.06 -19.62 -1.96
C ARG A 340 16.39 -19.03 -2.40
N GLN A 341 17.27 -18.71 -1.46
CA GLN A 341 18.52 -17.99 -1.74
C GLN A 341 19.49 -18.83 -2.58
N ASN A 342 19.33 -20.15 -2.59
CA ASN A 342 20.11 -21.07 -3.43
C ASN A 342 19.60 -21.19 -4.87
N VAL A 343 18.51 -20.50 -5.23
CA VAL A 343 17.95 -20.48 -6.58
C VAL A 343 18.07 -19.06 -7.13
N GLY A 344 18.65 -18.92 -8.32
CA GLY A 344 18.69 -17.65 -9.05
C GLY A 344 17.32 -17.30 -9.59
N VAL A 345 16.50 -16.64 -8.78
CA VAL A 345 15.15 -16.19 -9.12
C VAL A 345 15.20 -14.77 -9.68
N TRP A 346 15.94 -13.89 -9.00
CA TRP A 346 16.23 -12.50 -9.38
C TRP A 346 17.70 -12.29 -9.74
N SER A 347 18.59 -13.17 -9.32
CA SER A 347 20.02 -13.09 -9.61
C SER A 347 20.45 -14.13 -10.64
N GLN A 348 21.27 -13.73 -11.61
CA GLN A 348 21.94 -14.64 -12.54
C GLN A 348 23.20 -15.26 -11.90
N PRO A 349 23.68 -16.42 -12.39
CA PRO A 349 24.94 -17.00 -11.92
C PRO A 349 26.11 -16.01 -12.08
N GLY A 350 26.74 -15.64 -10.96
CA GLY A 350 27.88 -14.72 -10.92
C GLY A 350 27.56 -13.31 -10.42
N GLU A 351 26.28 -12.99 -10.20
CA GLU A 351 25.86 -11.75 -9.53
C GLU A 351 25.92 -11.90 -8.00
N ASP A 352 26.42 -10.87 -7.31
CA ASP A 352 26.49 -10.79 -5.85
C ASP A 352 25.43 -9.85 -5.24
N ASN A 353 24.61 -9.22 -6.07
CA ASN A 353 23.58 -8.25 -5.69
C ASN A 353 22.35 -8.36 -6.62
N PHE A 354 21.36 -7.47 -6.44
CA PHE A 354 20.09 -7.50 -7.17
C PHE A 354 19.89 -6.27 -8.10
N ASP A 355 20.92 -5.50 -8.41
CA ASP A 355 20.78 -4.23 -9.13
C ASP A 355 20.10 -4.41 -10.52
N GLU A 356 20.40 -5.49 -11.26
CA GLU A 356 19.73 -5.79 -12.54
C GLU A 356 18.24 -6.09 -12.36
N ALA A 357 17.88 -6.94 -11.37
CA ALA A 357 16.49 -7.21 -11.02
C ALA A 357 15.74 -5.93 -10.63
N PHE A 358 16.40 -5.01 -9.92
CA PHE A 358 15.84 -3.72 -9.56
C PHE A 358 15.52 -2.86 -10.78
N GLU A 359 16.35 -2.86 -11.83
CA GLU A 359 16.04 -2.15 -13.09
C GLU A 359 14.80 -2.72 -13.78
N HIS A 360 14.61 -4.05 -13.76
CA HIS A 360 13.41 -4.68 -14.31
C HIS A 360 12.12 -4.27 -13.58
N ILE A 361 12.14 -4.14 -12.25
CA ILE A 361 10.94 -3.78 -11.47
C ILE A 361 10.77 -2.28 -11.27
N LYS A 362 11.76 -1.47 -11.66
CA LYS A 362 11.86 -0.03 -11.43
C LYS A 362 10.63 0.76 -11.84
N ILE A 363 10.02 0.42 -12.97
CA ILE A 363 8.86 1.14 -13.51
C ILE A 363 7.64 1.04 -12.57
N ILE A 364 7.46 -0.11 -11.91
CA ILE A 364 6.43 -0.34 -10.90
C ILE A 364 6.86 0.30 -9.58
N ILE A 365 8.06 -0.01 -9.07
CA ILE A 365 8.47 0.44 -7.73
C ILE A 365 8.75 1.94 -7.65
N GLN A 366 8.92 2.65 -8.77
CA GLN A 366 8.98 4.12 -8.78
C GLN A 366 7.59 4.75 -8.93
N GLY A 367 6.56 3.97 -9.26
CA GLY A 367 5.21 4.43 -9.55
C GLY A 367 5.09 5.14 -10.89
N THR A 368 6.07 4.98 -11.79
CA THR A 368 6.12 5.67 -13.09
C THR A 368 4.96 5.22 -13.98
N THR A 369 4.62 3.93 -13.95
CA THR A 369 3.43 3.37 -14.61
C THR A 369 2.16 4.10 -14.22
N ASP A 370 2.06 4.61 -12.99
CA ASP A 370 0.83 5.23 -12.51
C ASP A 370 0.75 6.74 -12.77
N ILE A 371 1.83 7.39 -13.24
CA ILE A 371 1.93 8.86 -13.27
C ILE A 371 2.17 9.43 -14.67
N GLY A 372 2.69 8.65 -15.63
CA GLY A 372 2.82 9.13 -17.01
C GLY A 372 3.37 8.06 -17.93
N GLY A 373 2.80 7.95 -19.13
CA GLY A 373 3.23 6.92 -20.06
C GLY A 373 3.00 7.31 -21.52
N SER A 374 4.09 7.22 -22.25
CA SER A 374 4.17 6.98 -23.69
C SER A 374 4.07 5.47 -23.96
N VAL A 375 3.90 5.04 -25.22
CA VAL A 375 3.99 3.63 -25.67
C VAL A 375 5.19 2.85 -25.06
N ILE A 376 6.30 3.52 -24.77
CA ILE A 376 7.49 2.93 -24.13
C ILE A 376 7.20 2.37 -22.71
N SER A 377 6.24 2.92 -21.96
CA SER A 377 5.91 2.44 -20.61
C SER A 377 5.18 1.10 -20.61
N GLN A 378 4.36 0.80 -21.63
CA GLN A 378 3.64 -0.47 -21.76
C GLN A 378 4.59 -1.64 -22.04
N SER A 379 5.48 -1.49 -23.02
CA SER A 379 6.48 -2.53 -23.34
C SER A 379 7.32 -2.91 -22.11
N ARG A 380 7.82 -1.91 -21.38
CA ARG A 380 8.56 -2.11 -20.13
C ARG A 380 7.72 -2.73 -19.02
N LEU A 381 6.44 -2.36 -18.89
CA LEU A 381 5.56 -2.98 -17.91
C LEU A 381 5.38 -4.47 -18.19
N THR A 382 5.18 -4.85 -19.46
CA THR A 382 5.11 -6.26 -19.86
C THR A 382 6.41 -6.99 -19.53
N GLU A 383 7.57 -6.40 -19.85
CA GLU A 383 8.89 -6.96 -19.48
C GLU A 383 9.02 -7.15 -17.96
N THR A 384 8.58 -6.18 -17.15
CA THR A 384 8.58 -6.30 -15.69
C THR A 384 7.69 -7.45 -15.22
N LEU A 385 6.48 -7.57 -15.77
CA LEU A 385 5.52 -8.61 -15.38
C LEU A 385 6.03 -9.99 -15.78
N ASP A 386 6.61 -10.12 -16.97
CA ASP A 386 7.25 -11.34 -17.44
C ASP A 386 8.42 -11.72 -16.53
N PHE A 387 9.32 -10.78 -16.21
CA PHE A 387 10.42 -10.97 -15.26
C PHE A 387 9.90 -11.48 -13.91
N CYS A 388 8.92 -10.79 -13.31
CA CYS A 388 8.35 -11.22 -12.04
C CYS A 388 7.74 -12.62 -12.15
N SER A 389 7.03 -12.93 -13.24
CA SER A 389 6.39 -14.24 -13.46
C SER A 389 7.39 -15.40 -13.55
N GLN A 390 8.61 -15.15 -14.03
CA GLN A 390 9.66 -16.17 -14.13
C GLN A 390 10.04 -16.77 -12.78
N ALA A 391 9.89 -16.00 -11.70
CA ALA A 391 10.08 -16.51 -10.34
C ALA A 391 9.23 -17.75 -10.04
N TRP A 392 8.16 -17.97 -10.80
CA TRP A 392 7.20 -19.03 -10.61
C TRP A 392 7.23 -20.10 -11.72
N ASN A 393 8.21 -20.07 -12.62
CA ASN A 393 8.29 -20.99 -13.76
C ASN A 393 8.92 -22.37 -13.47
N ASN A 394 9.32 -22.65 -12.23
CA ASN A 394 10.07 -23.87 -11.87
C ASN A 394 9.24 -25.17 -11.74
N ALA A 395 7.93 -25.15 -11.95
CA ALA A 395 7.16 -26.40 -12.02
C ALA A 395 7.41 -27.09 -13.37
N GLU A 396 7.82 -28.37 -13.34
CA GLU A 396 8.06 -29.13 -14.57
C GLU A 396 6.80 -29.15 -15.46
N PRO A 397 6.94 -29.08 -16.80
CA PRO A 397 5.79 -29.11 -17.72
C PRO A 397 4.81 -30.26 -17.48
N LYS A 398 5.33 -31.42 -17.04
CA LYS A 398 4.54 -32.61 -16.72
C LYS A 398 3.63 -32.43 -15.50
N GLU A 399 4.08 -31.70 -14.48
CA GLU A 399 3.29 -31.44 -13.27
C GLU A 399 2.15 -30.46 -13.56
N LYS A 400 2.40 -29.44 -14.40
CA LYS A 400 1.37 -28.50 -14.87
C LYS A 400 0.25 -29.23 -15.61
N VAL A 401 0.60 -30.14 -16.53
CA VAL A 401 -0.38 -30.96 -17.28
C VAL A 401 -1.18 -31.86 -16.34
N LYS A 402 -0.52 -32.50 -15.36
CA LYS A 402 -1.17 -33.37 -14.38
C LYS A 402 -2.21 -32.64 -13.53
N VAL A 403 -1.90 -31.42 -13.07
CA VAL A 403 -2.82 -30.59 -12.28
C VAL A 403 -4.00 -30.08 -13.13
N LEU A 404 -3.76 -29.71 -14.40
CA LEU A 404 -4.81 -29.29 -15.33
C LEU A 404 -5.80 -30.43 -15.65
N GLN A 405 -5.29 -31.63 -15.92
CA GLN A 405 -6.15 -32.81 -16.15
C GLN A 405 -7.01 -33.17 -14.93
N LYS A 406 -6.45 -33.01 -13.72
CA LYS A 406 -7.15 -33.26 -12.45
C LYS A 406 -8.24 -32.21 -12.15
N LEU A 407 -8.08 -30.99 -12.65
CA LEU A 407 -9.10 -29.93 -12.61
C LEU A 407 -10.25 -30.22 -13.59
N GLU A 408 -9.94 -30.71 -14.79
CA GLU A 408 -10.94 -31.08 -15.81
C GLU A 408 -11.81 -32.27 -15.38
N SER A 409 -11.23 -33.25 -14.68
CA SER A 409 -11.96 -34.42 -14.19
C SER A 409 -12.91 -34.13 -13.02
N ASN A 410 -12.68 -33.06 -12.25
CA ASN A 410 -13.41 -32.77 -11.00
C ASN A 410 -14.63 -31.85 -11.19
N GLY A 411 -14.87 -31.31 -12.39
CA GLY A 411 -16.13 -30.65 -12.77
C GLY A 411 -16.60 -29.44 -11.94
N SER A 412 -15.79 -28.92 -11.00
CA SER A 412 -16.16 -27.84 -10.07
C SER A 412 -15.19 -26.66 -10.17
N SER A 413 -15.74 -25.44 -10.16
CA SER A 413 -15.01 -24.17 -10.10
C SER A 413 -14.43 -23.85 -8.71
N SER A 414 -14.60 -24.74 -7.72
CA SER A 414 -14.11 -24.57 -6.35
C SER A 414 -13.25 -25.76 -5.93
N VAL A 415 -12.05 -25.45 -5.41
CA VAL A 415 -11.06 -26.43 -4.96
C VAL A 415 -11.31 -26.73 -3.49
N GLU A 416 -11.77 -27.94 -3.17
CA GLU A 416 -11.92 -28.40 -1.79
C GLU A 416 -10.56 -28.70 -1.14
N VAL A 417 -10.43 -28.38 0.15
CA VAL A 417 -9.22 -28.60 0.94
C VAL A 417 -9.02 -30.10 1.14
N GLY A 418 -7.98 -30.68 0.51
CA GLY A 418 -7.57 -32.08 0.69
C GLY A 418 -7.37 -32.89 -0.60
N GLN A 419 -7.72 -32.35 -1.77
CA GLN A 419 -7.63 -33.08 -3.06
C GLN A 419 -6.27 -32.98 -3.79
N PHE A 420 -5.40 -32.06 -3.36
CA PHE A 420 -4.13 -31.75 -4.02
C PHE A 420 -2.96 -31.82 -3.04
N SER A 421 -1.80 -32.34 -3.47
CA SER A 421 -0.56 -32.29 -2.69
C SER A 421 -0.10 -30.84 -2.50
N ARG A 422 0.84 -30.60 -1.58
CA ARG A 422 1.38 -29.25 -1.33
C ARG A 422 1.98 -28.62 -2.60
N GLU A 423 2.70 -29.42 -3.41
CA GLU A 423 3.30 -29.01 -4.68
C GLU A 423 2.25 -28.79 -5.78
N GLU A 424 1.22 -29.64 -5.84
CA GLU A 424 0.09 -29.47 -6.76
C GLU A 424 -0.73 -28.21 -6.43
N PHE A 425 -0.88 -27.88 -5.13
CA PHE A 425 -1.58 -26.68 -4.66
C PHE A 425 -0.79 -25.40 -4.97
N GLU A 426 0.54 -25.45 -4.86
CA GLU A 426 1.40 -24.37 -5.32
C GLU A 426 1.22 -24.17 -6.84
N THR A 427 1.26 -25.25 -7.63
CA THR A 427 0.98 -25.27 -9.09
C THR A 427 -0.40 -24.71 -9.46
N LEU A 428 -1.42 -25.00 -8.65
CA LEU A 428 -2.77 -24.46 -8.82
C LEU A 428 -2.84 -22.95 -8.57
N ARG A 429 -2.16 -22.46 -7.51
CA ARG A 429 -1.99 -21.02 -7.29
C ARG A 429 -1.27 -20.35 -8.45
N HIS A 430 -0.28 -21.01 -9.03
CA HIS A 430 0.43 -20.51 -10.22
C HIS A 430 -0.50 -20.36 -11.43
N ILE A 431 -1.34 -21.35 -11.71
CA ILE A 431 -2.33 -21.31 -12.82
C ILE A 431 -3.41 -20.26 -12.55
N GLN A 432 -3.87 -20.12 -11.31
CA GLN A 432 -4.86 -19.12 -10.92
C GLN A 432 -4.30 -17.70 -10.96
N ALA A 433 -3.06 -17.50 -10.53
CA ALA A 433 -2.35 -16.22 -10.70
C ALA A 433 -2.26 -15.87 -12.18
N ARG A 434 -1.88 -16.83 -13.05
CA ARG A 434 -1.84 -16.62 -14.51
C ARG A 434 -3.21 -16.33 -15.13
N LYS A 435 -4.28 -17.00 -14.68
CA LYS A 435 -5.66 -16.71 -15.13
C LYS A 435 -6.15 -15.33 -14.65
N ALA A 436 -5.82 -14.94 -13.42
CA ALA A 436 -6.07 -13.59 -12.91
C ALA A 436 -5.24 -12.51 -13.66
N MET A 437 -4.09 -12.90 -14.21
CA MET A 437 -3.24 -12.13 -15.12
C MET A 437 -3.67 -12.24 -16.60
N CYS A 438 -4.79 -12.88 -16.95
CA CYS A 438 -5.23 -12.99 -18.35
C CYS A 438 -6.68 -12.52 -18.56
N THR A 439 -7.33 -11.92 -17.57
CA THR A 439 -8.59 -11.21 -17.83
C THR A 439 -8.26 -9.91 -18.57
N GLU A 440 -8.70 -9.83 -19.82
CA GLU A 440 -8.57 -8.71 -20.76
C GLU A 440 -8.93 -7.33 -20.14
N SER A 441 -9.65 -7.29 -19.02
CA SER A 441 -10.01 -6.09 -18.27
C SER A 441 -8.91 -5.50 -17.36
N THR A 442 -7.78 -6.19 -17.18
CA THR A 442 -6.65 -5.74 -16.32
C THR A 442 -5.60 -4.94 -17.10
N PHE A 443 -5.71 -4.91 -18.44
CA PHE A 443 -4.63 -4.59 -19.37
C PHE A 443 -4.81 -3.29 -20.17
N GLY A 444 -5.73 -2.41 -19.76
CA GLY A 444 -5.96 -1.12 -20.41
C GLY A 444 -5.64 0.10 -19.56
N LEU A 445 -4.87 -0.06 -18.46
CA LEU A 445 -4.66 1.00 -17.46
C LEU A 445 -3.18 1.20 -17.12
N ASP A 446 -2.59 2.10 -17.89
CA ASP A 446 -1.18 2.33 -18.09
C ASP A 446 -0.70 3.72 -17.64
N CYS A 447 -1.60 4.66 -17.32
CA CYS A 447 -1.36 6.09 -17.10
C CYS A 447 -2.56 6.82 -16.46
N PHE A 448 -2.41 7.44 -15.28
CA PHE A 448 -3.50 8.25 -14.70
C PHE A 448 -4.01 9.38 -15.63
N HIS A 449 -3.23 9.85 -16.59
CA HIS A 449 -3.64 10.88 -17.54
C HIS A 449 -4.37 10.36 -18.80
N THR A 450 -4.13 9.12 -19.21
CA THR A 450 -4.59 8.60 -20.51
C THR A 450 -5.42 7.33 -20.40
N ASP A 451 -5.52 6.75 -19.20
CA ASP A 451 -6.33 5.56 -18.91
C ASP A 451 -7.79 5.78 -19.27
N VAL A 452 -8.27 5.02 -20.24
CA VAL A 452 -9.68 4.98 -20.62
C VAL A 452 -10.34 3.78 -19.95
N ILE A 453 -11.06 4.01 -18.84
CA ILE A 453 -11.88 2.97 -18.20
C ILE A 453 -13.34 3.30 -18.49
N ASN A 454 -14.11 2.30 -18.95
CA ASN A 454 -15.53 2.46 -19.26
C ASN A 454 -15.78 3.65 -20.24
N GLY A 455 -14.83 3.94 -21.14
CA GLY A 455 -14.92 5.03 -22.11
C GLY A 455 -14.61 6.43 -21.55
N LEU A 456 -14.01 6.55 -20.36
CA LEU A 456 -13.69 7.82 -19.71
C LEU A 456 -12.21 7.90 -19.37
N ARG A 457 -11.57 9.04 -19.65
CA ARG A 457 -10.20 9.35 -19.21
C ARG A 457 -10.15 10.53 -18.23
N PRO A 458 -9.19 10.58 -17.30
CA PRO A 458 -9.07 11.70 -16.36
C PRO A 458 -8.59 12.99 -17.04
N ILE A 459 -9.15 14.14 -16.64
CA ILE A 459 -8.58 15.46 -16.92
C ILE A 459 -7.86 15.92 -15.67
N LEU A 460 -6.54 16.06 -15.73
CA LEU A 460 -5.70 16.53 -14.61
C LEU A 460 -5.28 17.98 -14.78
N ASN A 461 -6.19 18.81 -15.28
CA ASN A 461 -5.97 20.24 -15.37
C ASN A 461 -6.55 20.91 -14.14
N ARG A 462 -5.79 21.85 -13.58
CA ARG A 462 -6.24 22.72 -12.50
C ARG A 462 -7.57 23.37 -12.85
N GLU A 463 -8.50 23.41 -11.90
CA GLU A 463 -9.87 23.98 -12.02
C GLU A 463 -10.76 23.25 -13.03
N LYS A 464 -10.25 22.15 -13.60
CA LYS A 464 -10.93 21.28 -14.56
C LYS A 464 -10.69 19.82 -14.19
N LEU A 465 -10.41 19.52 -12.92
CA LEU A 465 -10.20 18.15 -12.46
C LEU A 465 -11.52 17.38 -12.61
N GLY A 466 -11.49 16.30 -13.36
CA GLY A 466 -12.70 15.56 -13.73
C GLY A 466 -12.39 14.42 -14.70
N MET A 467 -13.37 14.03 -15.50
CA MET A 467 -13.19 13.03 -16.55
C MET A 467 -13.81 13.48 -17.86
N VAL A 468 -13.30 12.97 -18.98
CA VAL A 468 -13.87 13.18 -20.30
C VAL A 468 -14.15 11.86 -20.98
N ARG A 469 -15.27 11.78 -21.68
CA ARG A 469 -15.62 10.62 -22.50
C ARG A 469 -14.72 10.56 -23.72
N VAL A 470 -14.07 9.43 -23.92
CA VAL A 470 -13.26 9.15 -25.11
C VAL A 470 -14.18 8.50 -26.12
N LEU A 471 -14.33 9.15 -27.27
CA LEU A 471 -15.11 8.63 -28.39
C LEU A 471 -14.32 7.50 -29.07
N PRO A 472 -14.98 6.53 -29.74
CA PRO A 472 -14.32 5.42 -30.40
C PRO A 472 -13.25 5.84 -31.42
N ASP A 473 -13.38 7.02 -32.01
CA ASP A 473 -12.46 7.56 -33.02
C ASP A 473 -11.21 8.25 -32.42
N ASP A 474 -11.16 8.41 -31.09
CA ASP A 474 -10.07 9.05 -30.32
C ASP A 474 -9.20 8.05 -29.54
N LEU A 475 -9.44 6.73 -29.70
CA LEU A 475 -8.75 5.62 -29.02
C LEU A 475 -7.46 5.17 -29.71
#